data_AF-A0A7K1VNZ8-F1
#
_entry.id   AF-A0A7K1VNZ8-F1
#
_cell.length_a   1.000
_cell.length_b   1.000
_cell.length_c   1.000
_cell.angle_alpha   90.00
_cell.angle_beta   90.00
_cell.angle_gamma   90.00
#
_symmetry.space_group_name_H-M   'P 1'
#
loop_
_entity.id
_entity.type
_entity.pdbx_description
1 polymer ?
#
loop_
_entity_poly.entity_id
_entity_poly.type
_entity_poly.pdbx_seq_one_letter_code
_entity_poly.pdbx_strand_id
1 'polypeptide(L)'
;MAHIVPWETVRAHDFSNMLVLCHNCHWRYDTTKEIDRKSIRAYKMNLSVLNARYSDYERRVLEALHLRGENSSLRLSGGDSLDVLLQNVQRDGLVSREADVGMMYRSPGGGLDIVLPGAVFNNAGLPRSQVDIRPENRLDAGLETVSLTAAGIQFIQQWFGAVPLDDAPPATDEQGG
;
A
#
# COMPACT_ATOMS: atom_id res chain seq x y z
N MET A 1 16.56 -22.54 -9.96
CA MET A 1 15.55 -22.01 -9.01
C MET A 1 16.27 -21.77 -7.70
N ALA A 2 16.21 -20.55 -7.15
CA ALA A 2 16.85 -20.21 -5.89
C ALA A 2 15.85 -20.30 -4.73
N HIS A 3 16.35 -20.73 -3.57
CA HIS A 3 15.64 -20.66 -2.30
C HIS A 3 16.24 -19.54 -1.45
N ILE A 4 15.41 -18.62 -0.94
CA ILE A 4 15.85 -17.50 -0.09
C ILE A 4 16.41 -18.02 1.24
N VAL A 5 15.72 -18.97 1.84
CA VAL A 5 16.20 -19.79 2.94
C VAL A 5 16.62 -21.14 2.35
N PRO A 6 17.85 -21.63 2.59
CA PRO A 6 18.37 -22.82 1.95
C PRO A 6 17.45 -24.04 2.05
N TRP A 7 17.38 -24.82 0.96
CA TRP A 7 16.60 -26.06 0.90
C TRP A 7 16.91 -27.01 2.06
N GLU A 8 18.18 -27.11 2.45
CA GLU A 8 18.64 -27.96 3.56
C GLU A 8 17.90 -27.67 4.86
N THR A 9 17.46 -26.43 5.06
CA THR A 9 16.73 -25.96 6.23
C THR A 9 15.22 -26.17 6.10
N VAL A 10 14.62 -25.76 4.97
CA VAL A 10 13.14 -25.71 4.84
C VAL A 10 12.53 -26.96 4.23
N ARG A 11 13.27 -27.64 3.33
CA ARG A 11 12.83 -28.82 2.57
C ARG A 11 11.42 -28.70 1.96
N ALA A 12 11.02 -27.48 1.59
CA ALA A 12 9.72 -27.16 1.01
C ALA A 12 9.88 -26.13 -0.12
N HIS A 13 9.08 -26.30 -1.17
CA HIS A 13 9.03 -25.41 -2.33
C HIS A 13 7.92 -24.36 -2.17
N ASP A 14 8.00 -23.58 -1.09
CA ASP A 14 7.02 -22.53 -0.85
C ASP A 14 7.23 -21.35 -1.79
N PHE A 15 6.15 -20.89 -2.41
CA PHE A 15 6.22 -19.72 -3.29
C PHE A 15 6.82 -18.51 -2.58
N SER A 16 6.61 -18.34 -1.26
CA SER A 16 7.20 -17.28 -0.43
C SER A 16 8.72 -17.41 -0.25
N ASN A 17 9.29 -18.61 -0.40
CA ASN A 17 10.72 -18.87 -0.24
C ASN A 17 11.47 -19.03 -1.58
N MET A 18 10.78 -19.10 -2.72
CA MET A 18 11.42 -19.34 -4.02
C MET A 18 11.53 -18.08 -4.89
N LEU A 19 12.57 -18.03 -5.72
CA LEU A 19 12.72 -17.04 -6.80
C LEU A 19 13.43 -17.68 -8.01
N VAL A 20 12.96 -17.37 -9.21
CA VAL A 20 13.64 -17.79 -10.44
C VAL A 20 14.70 -16.76 -10.80
N LEU A 21 15.97 -17.13 -10.61
CA LEU A 21 17.13 -16.35 -11.04
C LEU A 21 17.65 -16.90 -12.38
N CYS A 22 18.24 -16.05 -13.22
CA CYS A 22 19.00 -16.49 -14.39
C CYS A 22 20.28 -17.23 -13.95
N HIS A 23 20.93 -17.94 -14.87
CA HIS A 23 22.10 -18.78 -14.56
C HIS A 23 23.21 -18.02 -13.80
N ASN A 24 23.58 -16.83 -14.27
CA ASN A 24 24.64 -16.02 -13.64
C ASN A 24 24.26 -15.54 -12.24
N CYS A 25 23.04 -15.03 -12.06
CA CYS A 25 22.59 -14.58 -10.75
C CYS A 25 22.40 -15.75 -9.78
N HIS A 26 22.00 -16.91 -10.28
CA HIS A 26 21.88 -18.14 -9.49
C HIS A 26 23.26 -18.58 -8.97
N TRP A 27 24.28 -18.59 -9.83
CA TRP A 27 25.67 -18.85 -9.45
C TRP A 27 26.22 -17.83 -8.44
N ARG A 28 25.96 -16.54 -8.64
CA ARG A 28 26.42 -15.47 -7.73
C ARG A 28 25.77 -15.53 -6.35
N TYR A 29 24.53 -16.00 -6.27
CA TYR A 29 23.79 -16.16 -5.02
C TYR A 29 24.15 -17.45 -4.28
N ASP A 30 24.15 -18.59 -4.98
CA ASP A 30 24.34 -19.89 -4.34
C ASP A 30 25.82 -20.28 -4.20
N THR A 31 26.66 -20.00 -5.20
CA THR A 31 28.05 -20.45 -5.22
C THR A 31 29.02 -19.39 -4.71
N THR A 32 29.09 -18.22 -5.34
CA THR A 32 30.10 -17.21 -4.98
C THR A 32 29.69 -16.33 -3.80
N LYS A 33 28.42 -16.38 -3.39
CA LYS A 33 27.83 -15.60 -2.29
C LYS A 33 28.00 -14.08 -2.44
N GLU A 34 28.20 -13.59 -3.66
CA GLU A 34 28.27 -12.16 -3.99
C GLU A 34 26.93 -11.46 -3.85
N ILE A 35 25.83 -12.19 -4.04
CA ILE A 35 24.48 -11.67 -3.80
C ILE A 35 24.03 -12.23 -2.46
N ASP A 36 23.74 -11.36 -1.52
CA ASP A 36 23.29 -11.77 -0.20
C ASP A 36 21.77 -12.02 -0.15
N ARG A 37 21.31 -12.69 0.91
CA ARG A 37 19.89 -13.01 1.10
C ARG A 37 18.98 -11.79 1.25
N LYS A 38 19.46 -10.71 1.86
CA LYS A 38 18.69 -9.46 2.00
C LYS A 38 18.42 -8.88 0.63
N SER A 39 19.42 -8.87 -0.25
CA SER A 39 19.28 -8.45 -1.65
C SER A 39 18.25 -9.28 -2.41
N ILE A 40 18.26 -10.61 -2.29
CA ILE A 40 17.24 -11.46 -2.93
C ILE A 40 15.83 -11.18 -2.40
N ARG A 41 15.67 -10.97 -1.09
CA ARG A 41 14.36 -10.60 -0.50
C ARG A 41 13.86 -9.28 -1.07
N ALA A 42 14.72 -8.26 -1.11
CA ALA A 42 14.39 -6.97 -1.69
C ALA A 42 14.00 -7.10 -3.17
N TYR A 43 14.78 -7.85 -3.96
CA TYR A 43 14.49 -8.09 -5.36
C TYR A 43 13.14 -8.79 -5.58
N LYS A 44 12.80 -9.79 -4.76
CA LYS A 44 11.51 -10.47 -4.82
C LYS A 44 10.33 -9.55 -4.48
N MET A 45 10.49 -8.68 -3.47
CA MET A 45 9.48 -7.67 -3.12
C MET A 45 9.32 -6.64 -4.24
N ASN A 46 10.43 -6.20 -4.85
CA ASN A 46 10.36 -5.31 -6.00
C ASN A 46 9.71 -5.98 -7.21
N LEU A 47 9.95 -7.28 -7.43
CA LEU A 47 9.27 -8.04 -8.47
C LEU A 47 7.77 -8.17 -8.23
N SER A 48 7.29 -8.32 -6.99
CA SER A 48 5.83 -8.37 -6.76
C SER A 48 5.17 -7.03 -7.10
N VAL A 49 5.86 -5.92 -6.85
CA VAL A 49 5.42 -4.58 -7.27
C VAL A 49 5.49 -4.40 -8.79
N LEU A 50 6.61 -4.76 -9.42
CA LEU A 50 6.85 -4.57 -10.86
C LEU A 50 6.00 -5.50 -11.72
N ASN A 51 5.62 -6.68 -11.24
CA ASN A 51 4.74 -7.62 -11.96
C ASN A 51 3.25 -7.27 -11.87
N ALA A 52 2.90 -6.00 -11.68
CA ALA A 52 1.52 -5.51 -11.69
C ALA A 52 0.58 -6.19 -10.67
N ARG A 53 1.11 -6.74 -9.56
CA ARG A 53 0.25 -7.23 -8.46
C ARG A 53 -0.61 -6.11 -7.90
N TYR A 54 -0.05 -4.91 -7.85
CA TYR A 54 -0.78 -3.70 -7.49
C TYR A 54 -1.03 -2.86 -8.73
N SER A 55 -2.29 -2.49 -8.93
CA SER A 55 -2.71 -1.56 -9.97
C SER A 55 -2.04 -0.19 -9.78
N ASP A 56 -2.05 0.64 -10.83
CA ASP A 56 -1.57 2.02 -10.71
C ASP A 56 -2.33 2.81 -9.63
N TYR A 57 -3.62 2.52 -9.44
CA TYR A 57 -4.44 3.17 -8.42
C TYR A 57 -3.97 2.82 -7.00
N GLU A 58 -3.79 1.52 -6.73
CA GLU A 58 -3.28 1.03 -5.44
C GLU A 58 -1.90 1.61 -5.12
N ARG A 59 -1.00 1.64 -6.11
CA ARG A 59 0.34 2.21 -5.94
C ARG A 59 0.29 3.70 -5.59
N ARG A 60 -0.57 4.47 -6.26
CA ARG A 60 -0.76 5.91 -5.95
C ARG A 60 -1.35 6.15 -4.57
N VAL A 61 -2.24 5.27 -4.10
CA VAL A 61 -2.79 5.34 -2.73
C VAL A 61 -1.69 5.08 -1.70
N LEU A 62 -0.86 4.05 -1.89
CA LEU A 62 0.27 3.77 -1.01
C LEU A 62 1.31 4.91 -1.00
N GLU A 63 1.61 5.47 -2.16
CA GLU A 63 2.51 6.63 -2.30
C GLU A 63 1.95 7.86 -1.58
N ALA A 64 0.67 8.17 -1.77
CA ALA A 64 0.03 9.31 -1.13
C ALA A 64 -0.03 9.15 0.40
N LEU A 65 -0.20 7.94 0.93
CA LEU A 65 -0.10 7.66 2.36
C LEU A 65 1.33 7.84 2.87
N HIS A 66 2.33 7.34 2.14
CA HIS A 66 3.74 7.52 2.48
C HIS A 66 4.13 9.01 2.56
N LEU A 67 3.78 9.79 1.54
CA LEU A 67 4.11 11.21 1.45
C LEU A 67 3.46 12.07 2.54
N ARG A 68 2.28 11.67 3.03
CA ARG A 68 1.60 12.36 4.14
C ARG A 68 2.17 11.97 5.51
N GLY A 69 2.82 10.82 5.59
CA GLY A 69 3.39 10.26 6.82
C GLY A 69 2.60 9.04 7.30
N GLU A 70 3.29 8.13 7.97
CA GLU A 70 2.83 6.76 8.28
C GLU A 70 1.54 6.67 9.12
N ASN A 71 1.26 7.70 9.93
CA ASN A 71 0.05 7.79 10.75
C ASN A 71 -1.08 8.58 10.06
N SER A 72 -0.92 8.89 8.78
CA SER A 72 -1.91 9.64 8.00
C SER A 72 -2.96 8.74 7.39
N SER A 73 -4.08 9.36 7.04
CA SER A 73 -5.15 8.71 6.30
C SER A 73 -5.53 9.48 5.04
N LEU A 74 -6.14 8.77 4.10
CA LEU A 74 -6.75 9.31 2.89
C LEU A 74 -8.26 9.14 2.98
N ARG A 75 -8.98 10.21 2.69
CA ARG A 75 -10.43 10.14 2.53
C ARG A 75 -10.73 9.95 1.05
N LEU A 76 -11.22 8.77 0.70
CA LEU A 76 -11.57 8.40 -0.66
C LEU A 76 -13.09 8.29 -0.78
N SER A 77 -13.61 8.66 -1.94
CA SER A 77 -15.01 8.47 -2.29
C SER A 77 -15.10 7.40 -3.36
N GLY A 78 -15.97 6.41 -3.16
CA GLY A 78 -16.18 5.36 -4.16
C GLY A 78 -16.99 4.16 -3.69
N GLY A 79 -17.30 4.04 -2.39
CA GLY A 79 -18.08 2.94 -1.84
C GLY A 79 -17.56 1.58 -2.31
N ASP A 80 -18.46 0.69 -2.75
CA ASP A 80 -18.14 -0.64 -3.26
C ASP A 80 -17.10 -0.64 -4.41
N SER A 81 -16.98 0.44 -5.18
CA SER A 81 -15.95 0.53 -6.23
C SER A 81 -14.55 0.57 -5.63
N LEU A 82 -14.37 1.10 -4.42
CA LEU A 82 -13.09 1.07 -3.71
C LEU A 82 -12.69 -0.36 -3.33
N ASP A 83 -13.64 -1.28 -3.12
CA ASP A 83 -13.32 -2.69 -2.84
C ASP A 83 -12.59 -3.34 -4.01
N VAL A 84 -13.02 -3.02 -5.23
CA VAL A 84 -12.37 -3.52 -6.44
C VAL A 84 -11.05 -2.81 -6.67
N LEU A 85 -11.03 -1.48 -6.49
CA LEU A 85 -9.85 -0.67 -6.76
C LEU A 85 -8.71 -0.89 -5.75
N LEU A 86 -9.01 -1.33 -4.53
CA LEU A 86 -8.03 -1.56 -3.46
C LEU A 86 -7.90 -3.04 -3.06
N GLN A 87 -8.42 -3.95 -3.89
CA GLN A 87 -8.58 -5.35 -3.55
C GLN A 87 -7.27 -6.01 -3.11
N ASN A 88 -6.16 -5.80 -3.83
CA ASN A 88 -4.91 -6.51 -3.54
C ASN A 88 -4.24 -5.94 -2.31
N VAL A 89 -4.18 -4.61 -2.17
CA VAL A 89 -3.60 -3.97 -0.97
C VAL A 89 -4.40 -4.27 0.29
N GLN A 90 -5.72 -4.43 0.19
CA GLN A 90 -6.55 -4.87 1.31
C GLN A 90 -6.35 -6.36 1.62
N ARG A 91 -6.33 -7.21 0.59
CA ARG A 91 -6.12 -8.66 0.74
C ARG A 91 -4.76 -8.98 1.36
N ASP A 92 -3.74 -8.21 1.00
CA ASP A 92 -2.39 -8.34 1.55
C ASP A 92 -2.26 -7.64 2.92
N GLY A 93 -3.35 -7.05 3.43
CA GLY A 93 -3.42 -6.45 4.76
C GLY A 93 -2.58 -5.19 4.89
N LEU A 94 -2.25 -4.51 3.79
CA LEU A 94 -1.41 -3.30 3.80
C LEU A 94 -2.19 -2.05 4.19
N VAL A 95 -3.48 -2.01 3.89
CA VAL A 95 -4.35 -0.88 4.24
C VAL A 95 -5.57 -1.36 5.01
N SER A 96 -6.01 -0.54 5.97
CA SER A 96 -7.34 -0.65 6.57
C SER A 96 -8.26 0.40 5.97
N ARG A 97 -9.55 0.07 5.91
CA ARG A 97 -10.61 1.01 5.52
C ARG A 97 -11.62 1.10 6.64
N GLU A 98 -11.94 2.32 7.01
CA GLU A 98 -13.03 2.64 7.92
C GLU A 98 -14.04 3.45 7.11
N ALA A 99 -15.27 2.95 7.04
CA ALA A 99 -16.35 3.73 6.47
C ALA A 99 -16.53 4.98 7.33
N ASP A 100 -16.28 6.16 6.75
CA ASP A 100 -16.70 7.37 7.42
C ASP A 100 -18.22 7.38 7.38
N VAL A 101 -18.83 7.77 8.50
CA VAL A 101 -20.25 8.17 8.56
C VAL A 101 -20.54 9.45 7.77
N GLY A 102 -19.61 9.85 6.89
CA GLY A 102 -19.68 10.99 6.01
C GLY A 102 -20.70 10.75 4.89
N MET A 103 -21.81 11.47 4.94
CA MET A 103 -22.90 11.33 4.00
C MET A 103 -22.84 12.47 2.99
N MET A 104 -22.77 12.14 1.70
CA MET A 104 -22.94 13.14 0.65
C MET A 104 -24.41 13.36 0.37
N TYR A 105 -24.83 14.62 0.28
CA TYR A 105 -26.19 15.02 -0.06
C TYR A 105 -26.19 15.96 -1.26
N ARG A 106 -27.21 15.82 -2.11
CA ARG A 106 -27.53 16.86 -3.08
C ARG A 106 -28.30 17.98 -2.39
N SER A 107 -27.76 19.19 -2.41
CA SER A 107 -28.44 20.38 -1.91
C SER A 107 -29.67 20.71 -2.78
N PRO A 108 -30.71 21.36 -2.22
CA PRO A 108 -31.88 21.81 -2.98
C PRO A 108 -31.54 22.70 -4.19
N GLY A 109 -30.42 23.44 -4.14
CA GLY A 109 -29.92 24.27 -5.25
C GLY A 109 -29.06 23.54 -6.27
N GLY A 110 -28.98 22.20 -6.23
CA GLY A 110 -28.16 21.39 -7.14
C GLY A 110 -26.69 21.26 -6.75
N GLY A 111 -26.27 21.86 -5.62
CA GLY A 111 -24.95 21.71 -5.05
C GLY A 111 -24.72 20.34 -4.39
N LEU A 112 -23.48 20.08 -3.99
CA LEU A 112 -23.11 18.92 -3.17
C LEU A 112 -22.80 19.40 -1.76
N ASP A 113 -23.41 18.79 -0.75
CA ASP A 113 -23.05 18.98 0.65
C ASP A 113 -22.43 17.67 1.19
N ILE A 114 -21.40 17.79 2.01
CA ILE A 114 -20.75 16.70 2.72
C ILE A 114 -21.08 16.84 4.20
N VAL A 115 -21.82 15.90 4.75
CA VAL A 115 -22.18 15.85 6.17
C VAL A 115 -21.25 14.88 6.87
N LEU A 116 -20.43 15.38 7.78
CA LEU A 116 -19.57 14.61 8.68
C LEU A 116 -20.17 14.60 10.09
N PRO A 117 -19.72 13.69 10.98
CA PRO A 117 -20.04 13.78 12.39
C PRO A 117 -19.67 15.18 12.95
N GLY A 118 -20.68 15.97 13.29
CA GLY A 118 -20.51 17.31 13.88
C GLY A 118 -20.20 18.45 12.91
N ALA A 119 -20.12 18.23 11.60
CA ALA A 119 -19.83 19.30 10.65
C ALA A 119 -20.48 19.07 9.28
N VAL A 120 -20.85 20.15 8.59
CA VAL A 120 -21.39 20.08 7.23
C VAL A 120 -20.67 21.09 6.34
N PHE A 121 -20.31 20.67 5.13
CA PHE A 121 -19.58 21.48 4.18
C PHE A 121 -20.30 21.51 2.84
N ASN A 122 -20.29 22.64 2.13
CA ASN A 122 -20.73 22.69 0.75
C ASN A 122 -19.62 22.24 -0.21
N ASN A 123 -19.92 22.23 -1.51
CA ASN A 123 -18.98 21.87 -2.59
C ASN A 123 -17.75 22.79 -2.70
N ALA A 124 -17.78 23.99 -2.11
CA ALA A 124 -16.65 24.90 -2.00
C ALA A 124 -15.82 24.69 -0.71
N GLY A 125 -16.16 23.68 0.10
CA GLY A 125 -15.49 23.39 1.38
C GLY A 125 -15.85 24.36 2.51
N LEU A 126 -16.88 25.20 2.33
CA LEU A 126 -17.30 26.16 3.35
C LEU A 126 -18.26 25.50 4.34
N PRO A 127 -18.10 25.74 5.65
CA PRO A 127 -18.99 25.18 6.66
C PRO A 127 -20.42 25.72 6.50
N ARG A 128 -21.40 24.85 6.70
CA ARG A 128 -22.83 25.18 6.76
C ARG A 128 -23.39 24.93 8.15
N SER A 129 -24.25 25.83 8.59
CA SER A 129 -24.98 25.71 9.86
C SER A 129 -26.07 24.64 9.82
N GLN A 130 -26.64 24.35 8.65
CA GLN A 130 -27.71 23.36 8.48
C GLN A 130 -27.78 22.84 7.04
N VAL A 131 -28.11 21.56 6.89
CA VAL A 131 -28.47 20.93 5.61
C VAL A 131 -29.80 20.20 5.76
N ASP A 132 -30.68 20.37 4.78
CA ASP A 132 -31.92 19.60 4.67
C ASP A 132 -31.56 18.17 4.25
N ILE A 133 -31.33 17.32 5.25
CA ILE A 133 -30.97 15.92 5.07
C ILE A 133 -32.24 15.16 4.68
N ARG A 134 -32.38 14.91 3.38
CA ARG A 134 -33.45 14.07 2.84
C ARG A 134 -32.88 12.74 2.36
N PRO A 135 -33.46 11.58 2.75
CA PRO A 135 -32.99 10.27 2.33
C PRO A 135 -32.87 10.13 0.81
N GLU A 136 -33.80 10.71 0.06
CA GLU A 136 -33.80 10.71 -1.41
C GLU A 136 -32.67 11.52 -2.06
N ASN A 137 -32.03 12.42 -1.30
CA ASN A 137 -30.90 13.22 -1.75
C ASN A 137 -29.55 12.65 -1.29
N ARG A 138 -29.57 11.56 -0.51
CA ARG A 138 -28.36 10.85 -0.11
C ARG A 138 -27.72 10.24 -1.34
N LEU A 139 -26.45 10.56 -1.54
CA LEU A 139 -25.63 9.89 -2.53
C LEU A 139 -24.92 8.75 -1.82
N ASP A 140 -25.01 7.53 -2.36
CA ASP A 140 -24.28 6.34 -1.90
C ASP A 140 -22.77 6.41 -2.22
N ALA A 141 -22.23 7.63 -2.25
CA ALA A 141 -20.81 7.88 -2.24
C ALA A 141 -20.34 7.81 -0.78
N GLY A 142 -20.23 6.59 -0.25
CA GLY A 142 -19.58 6.35 1.03
C GLY A 142 -18.20 6.97 1.01
N LEU A 143 -17.97 7.94 1.89
CA LEU A 143 -16.63 8.41 2.19
C LEU A 143 -15.98 7.35 3.05
N GLU A 144 -14.74 7.01 2.72
CA GLU A 144 -13.99 6.02 3.46
C GLU A 144 -12.62 6.55 3.79
N THR A 145 -12.24 6.35 5.04
CA THR A 145 -10.92 6.65 5.53
C THR A 145 -10.05 5.42 5.32
N VAL A 146 -9.03 5.57 4.48
CA VAL A 146 -8.02 4.55 4.19
C VAL A 146 -6.73 4.92 4.92
N SER A 147 -6.18 3.98 5.68
CA SER A 147 -4.96 4.17 6.47
C SER A 147 -4.02 2.97 6.30
N LEU A 148 -2.72 3.17 6.54
CA LEU A 148 -1.76 2.07 6.54
C LEU A 148 -1.95 1.20 7.79
N THR A 149 -1.83 -0.11 7.63
CA THR A 149 -1.66 -1.02 8.77
C THR A 149 -0.19 -1.07 9.19
N ALA A 150 0.13 -1.75 10.29
CA ALA A 150 1.53 -2.02 10.66
C ALA A 150 2.31 -2.76 9.54
N ALA A 151 1.67 -3.72 8.87
CA ALA A 151 2.26 -4.41 7.72
C ALA A 151 2.42 -3.47 6.52
N GLY A 152 1.44 -2.58 6.31
CA GLY A 152 1.51 -1.51 5.31
C GLY A 152 2.70 -0.58 5.52
N ILE A 153 2.90 -0.09 6.74
CA ILE A 153 4.02 0.78 7.11
C ILE A 153 5.35 0.08 6.81
N GLN A 154 5.52 -1.15 7.29
CA GLN A 154 6.75 -1.91 7.04
C GLN A 154 6.99 -2.12 5.54
N PHE A 155 5.93 -2.41 4.78
CA PHE A 155 6.00 -2.60 3.33
C PHE A 155 6.45 -1.31 2.62
N ILE A 156 5.81 -0.18 2.89
CA ILE A 156 6.14 1.09 2.23
C ILE A 156 7.53 1.61 2.62
N GLN A 157 7.97 1.40 3.87
CA GLN A 157 9.33 1.75 4.31
C GLN A 157 10.38 0.96 3.53
N GLN A 158 10.15 -0.35 3.35
CA GLN A 158 11.06 -1.19 2.57
C GLN A 158 11.03 -0.81 1.09
N TRP A 159 9.86 -0.44 0.57
CA TRP A 159 9.69 -0.17 -0.85
C TRP A 159 10.20 1.23 -1.25
N PHE A 160 9.75 2.30 -0.58
CA PHE A 160 10.21 3.67 -0.86
C PHE A 160 11.57 3.98 -0.23
N GLY A 161 11.98 3.24 0.80
CA GLY A 161 13.33 3.31 1.37
C GLY A 161 14.36 2.44 0.65
N ALA A 162 13.98 1.71 -0.41
CA ALA A 162 14.93 0.95 -1.21
C ALA A 162 15.87 1.89 -1.97
N VAL A 163 17.13 1.91 -1.58
CA VAL A 163 18.20 2.63 -2.29
C VAL A 163 18.72 1.75 -3.44
N PRO A 164 19.01 2.32 -4.63
CA PRO A 164 19.73 1.60 -5.68
C PRO A 164 21.00 0.95 -5.12
N LEU A 165 21.33 -0.26 -5.57
CA LEU A 165 22.51 -0.99 -5.10
C LEU A 165 23.81 -0.20 -5.31
N ASP A 166 23.85 0.63 -6.35
CA ASP A 166 25.02 1.46 -6.68
C ASP A 166 25.20 2.65 -5.70
N ASP A 167 24.15 3.03 -4.99
CA ASP A 167 24.12 4.14 -4.02
C ASP A 167 24.10 3.65 -2.56
N ALA A 168 24.08 2.33 -2.34
CA ALA A 168 24.15 1.77 -0.99
C ALA A 168 25.55 1.97 -0.41
N PRO A 169 25.69 2.49 0.82
CA PRO A 169 27.00 2.60 1.45
C PRO A 169 27.66 1.20 1.51
N PRO A 170 28.97 1.11 1.27
CA PRO A 170 29.67 -0.17 1.29
C PRO A 170 29.38 -0.86 2.62
N ALA A 171 29.02 -2.15 2.56
CA ALA A 171 28.75 -2.93 3.76
C ALA A 171 29.94 -2.77 4.71
N THR A 172 29.69 -2.22 5.88
CA THR A 172 30.69 -2.17 6.93
C THR A 172 30.95 -3.62 7.31
N ASP A 173 32.13 -4.13 6.97
CA ASP A 173 32.64 -5.38 7.47
C ASP A 173 32.58 -5.34 9.00
N GLU A 174 31.54 -5.91 9.58
CA GLU A 174 31.54 -6.24 11.00
C GLU A 174 32.58 -7.34 11.19
N GLN A 175 33.73 -6.84 11.63
CA GLN A 175 34.94 -7.51 12.06
C GLN A 175 34.68 -8.90 12.63
N GLY A 176 35.40 -9.88 12.09
CA GLY A 176 35.58 -11.17 12.71
C GLY A 176 36.11 -11.02 14.14
N GLY A 177 35.36 -11.63 15.07
CA GLY A 177 35.83 -12.05 16.38
C GLY A 177 35.72 -13.57 16.47
#